data_AF-A0A940SUS2-F1
#
_entry.id   AF-A0A940SUS2-F1
#
_cell.length_a   1.000
_cell.length_b   1.000
_cell.length_c   1.000
_cell.angle_alpha   90.00
_cell.angle_beta   90.00
_cell.angle_gamma   90.00
#
_symmetry.space_group_name_H-M   'P 1'
#
loop_
_entity.id
_entity.type
_entity.pdbx_description
1 polymer ?
#
loop_
_entity_poly.entity_id
_entity_poly.type
_entity_poly.pdbx_seq_one_letter_code
_entity_poly.pdbx_strand_id
1 'polypeptide(L)'
;MIKEFKEFIMRGNVLDLAVGVVIGGAFTAIVNSIVTGLITPIVALVIKLITKSKDGKIEGLSVKFNGVTFDFDLVISAIITFLITAFVVFMIVKVVNKAREAVIKPVEEVDLEDEFEQTEKLLTEIRDLLAQQASTTGTSTTSAQPKDPID
;
A
#
# COMPACT_ATOMS: atom_id res chain seq x y z
N MET A 1 -31.65 0.79 6.80
CA MET A 1 -30.58 1.65 7.36
C MET A 1 -29.61 0.91 8.29
N ILE A 2 -29.92 0.64 9.58
CA ILE A 2 -28.95 0.01 10.51
C ILE A 2 -28.56 -1.43 10.11
N LYS A 3 -29.52 -2.23 9.59
CA LYS A 3 -29.24 -3.57 9.05
C LYS A 3 -28.36 -3.51 7.80
N GLU A 4 -28.73 -2.69 6.82
CA GLU A 4 -27.93 -2.46 5.59
C GLU A 4 -26.53 -1.92 5.91
N PHE A 5 -26.39 -1.05 6.91
CA PHE A 5 -25.10 -0.53 7.35
C PHE A 5 -24.24 -1.65 7.95
N LYS A 6 -24.80 -2.48 8.85
CA LYS A 6 -24.11 -3.67 9.38
C LYS A 6 -23.64 -4.58 8.24
N GLU A 7 -24.52 -4.86 7.28
CA GLU A 7 -24.24 -5.70 6.11
C GLU A 7 -23.18 -5.09 5.17
N PHE A 8 -23.07 -3.76 5.16
CA PHE A 8 -22.01 -3.04 4.46
C PHE A 8 -20.65 -3.14 5.16
N ILE A 9 -20.57 -2.94 6.47
CA ILE A 9 -19.30 -3.04 7.22
C ILE A 9 -18.82 -4.48 7.38
N MET A 10 -19.74 -5.45 7.35
CA MET A 10 -19.38 -6.87 7.36
C MET A 10 -18.74 -7.34 6.03
N ARG A 11 -18.66 -6.48 5.01
CA ARG A 11 -17.78 -6.73 3.86
C ARG A 11 -16.35 -6.51 4.34
N GLY A 12 -15.60 -7.59 4.56
CA GLY A 12 -14.24 -7.56 5.14
C GLY A 12 -13.32 -6.51 4.49
N ASN A 13 -13.33 -6.40 3.16
CA ASN A 13 -12.53 -5.42 2.42
C ASN A 13 -12.82 -3.95 2.80
N VAL A 14 -14.03 -3.61 3.26
CA VAL A 14 -14.38 -2.24 3.70
C VAL A 14 -13.90 -1.98 5.12
N LEU A 15 -14.01 -2.98 6.00
CA LEU A 15 -13.57 -2.86 7.38
C LEU A 15 -12.05 -2.69 7.45
N ASP A 16 -11.30 -3.50 6.71
CA ASP A 16 -9.83 -3.44 6.68
C ASP A 16 -9.34 -2.12 6.10
N LEU A 17 -9.98 -1.64 5.03
CA LEU A 17 -9.71 -0.32 4.45
C LEU A 17 -10.01 0.80 5.46
N ALA A 18 -11.15 0.73 6.15
CA ALA A 18 -11.53 1.75 7.15
C ALA A 18 -10.55 1.79 8.33
N VAL A 19 -10.13 0.63 8.84
CA VAL A 19 -9.14 0.54 9.91
C VAL A 19 -7.80 1.10 9.44
N GLY A 20 -7.35 0.76 8.23
CA GLY A 20 -6.12 1.29 7.63
C GLY A 20 -6.12 2.82 7.53
N VAL A 21 -7.22 3.42 7.07
CA VAL A 21 -7.35 4.89 6.96
C VAL A 21 -7.32 5.57 8.33
N VAL A 22 -8.03 5.03 9.33
CA VAL A 22 -8.07 5.59 10.69
C VAL A 22 -6.70 5.53 11.36
N ILE A 23 -6.03 4.38 11.29
CA ILE A 23 -4.69 4.20 11.86
C ILE A 23 -3.68 5.09 11.14
N GLY A 24 -3.74 5.16 9.80
CA GLY A 24 -2.87 6.02 8.99
C GLY A 24 -3.01 7.50 9.35
N GLY A 25 -4.25 7.97 9.55
CA GLY A 25 -4.53 9.34 10.00
C GLY A 25 -3.97 9.64 11.40
N ALA A 26 -4.21 8.74 12.37
CA ALA A 26 -3.71 8.89 13.73
C ALA A 26 -2.17 8.89 13.78
N PHE A 27 -1.54 7.99 13.03
CA PHE A 27 -0.08 7.92 12.95
C PHE A 27 0.52 9.18 12.32
N THR A 28 -0.07 9.67 11.23
CA THR A 28 0.34 10.93 10.60
C THR A 28 0.26 12.10 11.58
N ALA A 29 -0.78 12.17 12.42
CA ALA A 29 -0.90 13.20 13.45
C ALA A 29 0.22 13.14 14.50
N ILE A 30 0.63 11.94 14.94
CA ILE A 30 1.76 11.76 15.87
C ILE A 30 3.06 12.26 15.23
N VAL A 31 3.33 11.87 14.00
CA VAL A 31 4.55 12.30 13.28
C VAL A 31 4.55 13.82 13.11
N ASN A 32 3.43 14.41 12.69
CA ASN A 32 3.30 15.86 12.57
C ASN A 32 3.54 16.57 13.91
N SER A 33 3.02 16.04 15.02
CA SER A 33 3.25 16.61 16.35
C SER A 33 4.74 16.62 16.74
N ILE A 34 5.48 15.56 16.39
CA ILE A 34 6.92 15.48 16.64
C ILE A 34 7.68 16.46 15.75
N VAL A 35 7.31 16.55 14.47
CA VAL A 35 7.96 17.46 13.53
C VAL A 35 7.73 18.90 13.93
N THR A 36 6.48 19.31 14.11
CA THR A 36 6.12 20.68 14.49
C THR A 36 6.64 21.03 15.89
N GLY A 37 6.58 20.08 16.84
CA GLY A 37 6.95 20.33 18.23
C GLY A 37 8.46 20.33 18.50
N LEU A 38 9.24 19.53 17.78
CA LEU A 38 10.67 19.35 18.03
C LEU A 38 11.53 19.74 16.84
N ILE A 39 11.21 19.25 15.65
CA ILE A 39 12.09 19.45 14.49
C ILE A 39 12.03 20.89 13.98
N THR A 40 10.85 21.44 13.74
CA THR A 40 10.67 22.81 13.26
C THR A 40 11.43 23.83 14.12
N PRO A 41 11.34 23.83 15.47
CA PRO A 41 12.11 24.77 16.28
C PRO A 41 13.63 24.52 16.25
N ILE A 42 14.09 23.27 16.13
CA ILE A 42 15.53 22.96 15.99
C ILE A 42 16.06 23.50 14.65
N VAL A 43 15.33 23.28 13.57
CA VAL A 43 15.67 23.79 12.24
C VAL A 43 15.70 25.32 12.23
N ALA A 44 14.68 25.95 12.82
CA ALA A 44 14.63 27.41 12.96
C ALA A 44 15.83 27.94 13.79
N LEU A 45 16.23 27.23 14.85
CA LEU A 45 17.39 27.58 15.66
C LEU A 45 18.70 27.49 14.88
N VAL A 46 18.89 26.41 14.10
CA VAL A 46 20.09 26.22 13.26
C VAL A 46 20.18 27.34 12.21
N ILE A 47 19.06 27.66 11.55
CA ILE A 47 18.99 28.75 10.57
C ILE A 47 19.31 30.09 11.25
N LYS A 48 18.75 30.36 12.43
CA LYS A 48 19.07 31.57 13.21
C LYS A 48 20.55 31.67 13.54
N LEU A 49 21.20 30.55 13.88
CA LEU A 49 22.61 30.51 14.22
C LEU A 49 23.51 30.77 13.00
N ILE A 50 23.13 30.23 11.83
CA ILE A 50 23.86 30.41 10.58
C ILE A 50 23.70 31.85 10.05
N THR A 51 22.49 32.41 10.12
CA THR A 51 22.16 33.74 9.57
C THR A 51 22.47 34.89 10.54
N LYS A 52 22.70 34.64 11.84
CA LYS A 52 22.91 35.65 12.91
C LYS A 52 21.80 36.69 13.06
N SER A 53 20.59 36.41 12.58
CA SER A 53 19.45 37.34 12.70
C SER A 53 18.82 37.32 14.09
N LYS A 54 18.54 38.51 14.63
CA LYS A 54 18.02 38.70 16.00
C LYS A 54 16.57 38.24 16.17
N ASP A 55 15.76 38.34 15.11
CA ASP A 55 14.30 38.20 15.22
C ASP A 55 13.78 36.76 15.06
N GLY A 56 14.66 35.77 14.83
CA GLY A 56 14.23 34.36 14.66
C GLY A 56 13.38 34.11 13.41
N LYS A 57 13.20 35.14 12.57
CA LYS A 57 12.72 35.01 11.19
C LYS A 57 13.84 34.42 10.36
N ILE A 58 13.49 33.58 9.39
CA ILE A 58 14.39 33.15 8.33
C ILE A 58 14.69 34.38 7.44
N GLU A 59 15.53 35.29 7.94
CA GLU A 59 16.00 36.43 7.17
C GLU A 59 16.90 35.87 6.04
N GLY A 60 16.32 35.80 4.85
CA GLY A 60 16.95 35.20 3.67
C GLY A 60 15.94 34.68 2.65
N LEU A 61 14.71 34.38 3.08
CA LEU A 61 13.67 33.78 2.23
C LEU A 61 12.35 34.57 2.22
N SER A 62 12.32 35.82 2.67
CA SER A 62 11.22 36.74 2.37
C SER A 62 11.74 37.89 1.51
N VAL A 63 11.74 37.67 0.21
CA VAL A 63 12.11 38.71 -0.76
C VAL A 63 10.87 39.57 -0.99
N LYS A 64 10.95 40.85 -0.60
CA LYS A 64 9.92 41.82 -0.95
C LYS A 64 10.18 42.31 -2.37
N PHE A 65 9.36 41.86 -3.31
CA PHE A 65 9.35 42.41 -4.67
C PHE A 65 8.08 43.23 -4.83
N ASN A 66 8.23 44.53 -5.06
CA ASN A 66 7.14 45.43 -5.43
C ASN A 66 5.93 45.46 -4.45
N GLY A 67 6.19 45.35 -3.14
CA GLY A 67 5.15 45.36 -2.09
C GLY A 67 4.52 44.00 -1.78
N VAL A 68 4.86 42.95 -2.53
CA VAL A 68 4.46 41.57 -2.26
C VAL A 68 5.57 40.87 -1.49
N THR A 69 5.23 40.26 -0.36
CA THR A 69 6.18 39.48 0.46
C THR A 69 6.02 38.01 0.09
N PHE A 70 7.07 37.39 -0.44
CA PHE A 70 7.10 35.95 -0.71
C PHE A 70 7.65 35.21 0.49
N ASP A 71 6.79 34.61 1.31
CA ASP A 71 7.23 33.85 2.49
C ASP A 71 7.65 32.43 2.10
N PHE A 72 8.89 32.26 1.66
CA PHE A 72 9.44 30.94 1.35
C PHE A 72 9.73 30.11 2.62
N ASP A 73 9.64 30.70 3.81
CA ASP A 73 9.76 30.03 5.12
C ASP A 73 8.77 28.86 5.24
N LEU A 74 7.49 29.11 4.93
CA LEU A 74 6.45 28.08 4.98
C LEU A 74 6.76 26.92 4.02
N VAL A 75 7.33 27.23 2.85
CA VAL A 75 7.67 26.22 1.84
C VAL A 75 8.86 25.38 2.30
N ILE A 76 9.92 25.99 2.83
CA ILE A 76 11.09 25.26 3.32
C ILE A 76 10.72 24.37 4.51
N SER A 77 9.88 24.89 5.41
CA SER A 77 9.36 24.15 6.57
C SER A 77 8.50 22.95 6.14
N ALA A 78 7.64 23.14 5.13
CA ALA A 78 6.84 22.07 4.56
C ALA A 78 7.69 20.98 3.91
N ILE A 79 8.75 21.34 3.17
CA ILE A 79 9.67 20.39 2.55
C ILE A 79 10.42 19.57 3.62
N ILE A 80 10.94 20.24 4.65
CA ILE A 80 11.65 19.56 5.74
C ILE A 80 10.71 18.61 6.49
N THR A 81 9.48 19.06 6.74
CA THR A 81 8.44 18.24 7.37
C THR A 81 8.13 17.00 6.53
N PHE A 82 7.96 17.16 5.23
CA PHE A 82 7.71 16.06 4.30
C PHE A 82 8.86 15.04 4.32
N LEU A 83 10.12 15.49 4.24
CA LEU A 83 11.29 14.60 4.24
C LEU A 83 11.41 13.80 5.54
N ILE A 84 11.13 14.42 6.69
CA ILE A 84 11.21 13.73 7.98
C ILE A 84 10.05 12.75 8.14
N THR A 85 8.83 13.14 7.78
CA THR A 85 7.68 12.23 7.78
C THR A 85 7.94 11.02 6.89
N ALA A 86 8.45 11.24 5.67
CA ALA A 86 8.84 10.16 4.76
C ALA A 86 9.93 9.26 5.37
N PHE A 87 10.94 9.84 6.02
CA PHE A 87 12.01 9.08 6.68
C PHE A 87 11.50 8.24 7.85
N VAL A 88 10.61 8.78 8.69
CA VAL A 88 10.01 8.05 9.82
C VAL A 88 9.14 6.90 9.32
N VAL A 89 8.29 7.15 8.32
CA VAL A 89 7.48 6.10 7.68
C VAL A 89 8.38 5.02 7.07
N PHE A 90 9.44 5.41 6.36
CA PHE A 90 10.41 4.46 5.80
C PHE A 90 11.10 3.62 6.89
N MET A 91 11.47 4.22 8.02
CA MET A 91 12.06 3.51 9.16
C MET A 91 11.10 2.45 9.72
N ILE A 92 9.82 2.78 9.85
CA ILE A 92 8.80 1.85 10.34
C ILE A 92 8.58 0.72 9.34
N VAL A 93 8.42 1.03 8.05
CA VAL A 93 8.31 0.01 6.99
C VAL A 93 9.53 -0.90 7.01
N LYS A 94 10.73 -0.34 7.15
CA LYS A 94 11.97 -1.13 7.25
C LYS A 94 11.99 -2.03 8.50
N VAL A 95 11.52 -1.56 9.65
CA VAL A 95 11.44 -2.36 10.88
C VAL A 95 10.38 -3.46 10.73
N VAL A 96 9.22 -3.16 10.16
CA VAL A 96 8.16 -4.13 9.91
C VAL A 96 8.62 -5.19 8.91
N ASN A 97 9.25 -4.79 7.79
CA ASN A 97 9.78 -5.72 6.80
C ASN A 97 10.86 -6.61 7.41
N LYS A 98 11.79 -6.03 8.19
CA LYS A 98 12.82 -6.79 8.90
C LYS A 98 12.25 -7.72 9.99
N ALA A 99 11.18 -7.31 10.68
CA ALA A 99 10.52 -8.12 11.70
C ALA A 99 9.69 -9.24 11.06
N ARG A 100 9.06 -9.00 9.91
CA ARG A 100 8.40 -10.02 9.09
C ARG A 100 9.41 -11.07 8.63
N GLU A 101 10.56 -10.66 8.09
CA GLU A 101 11.66 -11.56 7.75
C GLU A 101 12.18 -12.37 8.95
N ALA A 102 12.12 -11.82 10.17
CA ALA A 102 12.66 -12.44 11.38
C ALA A 102 11.67 -13.33 12.15
N VAL A 103 10.36 -13.11 12.04
CA VAL A 103 9.32 -13.81 12.82
C VAL A 103 8.57 -14.83 11.96
N ILE A 104 8.63 -14.71 10.64
CA ILE A 104 7.67 -15.35 9.74
C ILE A 104 8.41 -15.90 8.49
N LYS A 105 8.48 -17.23 8.40
CA LYS A 105 8.42 -17.95 7.11
C LYS A 105 7.11 -17.50 6.46
N PRO A 106 7.13 -17.00 5.20
CA PRO A 106 6.20 -16.00 4.68
C PRO A 106 4.76 -16.20 5.17
N VAL A 107 4.28 -15.27 5.98
CA VAL A 107 2.88 -14.90 6.00
C VAL A 107 2.76 -14.29 4.64
N GLU A 108 2.21 -15.09 3.74
CA GLU A 108 1.54 -14.65 2.54
C GLU A 108 1.11 -13.21 2.79
N GLU A 109 1.91 -12.28 2.24
CA GLU A 109 1.28 -11.14 1.61
C GLU A 109 0.15 -11.80 0.81
N VAL A 110 -1.07 -11.34 1.00
CA VAL A 110 -2.12 -11.61 0.02
C VAL A 110 -1.61 -10.90 -1.23
N ASP A 111 -0.63 -11.53 -1.85
CA ASP A 111 0.00 -11.16 -3.07
C ASP A 111 -1.07 -11.57 -4.05
N LEU A 112 -1.90 -10.57 -4.35
CA LEU A 112 -2.99 -10.72 -5.27
C LEU A 112 -2.42 -11.30 -6.57
N GLU A 113 -1.17 -10.98 -6.94
CA GLU A 113 -0.49 -11.59 -8.09
C GLU A 113 -0.25 -13.10 -7.91
N ASP A 114 0.18 -13.59 -6.74
CA ASP A 114 0.34 -15.04 -6.47
C ASP A 114 -1.01 -15.79 -6.44
N GLU A 115 -2.06 -15.19 -5.87
CA GLU A 115 -3.42 -15.76 -5.91
C GLU A 115 -3.98 -15.80 -7.34
N PHE A 116 -3.74 -14.75 -8.13
CA PHE A 116 -4.13 -14.71 -9.55
C PHE A 116 -3.38 -15.78 -10.35
N GLU A 117 -2.08 -15.97 -10.14
CA GLU A 117 -1.28 -16.98 -10.84
C GLU A 117 -1.73 -18.41 -10.49
N GLN A 118 -1.99 -18.70 -9.22
CA GLN A 118 -2.51 -20.01 -8.79
C GLN A 118 -3.91 -20.27 -9.36
N THR A 119 -4.77 -19.26 -9.39
CA THR A 119 -6.11 -19.36 -9.99
C THR A 119 -6.03 -19.63 -11.49
N GLU A 120 -5.13 -18.97 -12.21
CA GLU A 120 -4.93 -19.18 -13.65
C GLU A 120 -4.43 -20.61 -13.97
N LYS A 121 -3.50 -21.12 -13.17
CA LYS A 121 -3.02 -22.52 -13.27
C LYS A 121 -4.16 -23.52 -13.07
N LEU A 122 -4.95 -23.35 -12.01
CA LEU A 122 -6.10 -24.22 -11.72
C LEU A 122 -7.14 -24.19 -12.84
N LEU A 123 -7.44 -23.01 -13.40
CA LEU A 123 -8.38 -22.88 -14.52
C LEU A 123 -7.85 -23.57 -15.79
N THR A 124 -6.55 -23.51 -16.02
CA THR A 124 -5.90 -24.19 -17.14
C THR A 124 -5.98 -25.72 -16.97
N GLU A 125 -5.69 -26.24 -15.78
CA GLU A 125 -5.82 -27.65 -15.46
C GLU A 125 -7.27 -28.15 -15.60
N ILE A 126 -8.25 -27.39 -15.10
CA ILE A 126 -9.67 -27.71 -15.25
C ILE A 126 -10.07 -27.76 -16.73
N ARG A 127 -9.62 -26.80 -17.55
CA ARG A 127 -9.88 -26.79 -19.00
C ARG A 127 -9.35 -28.05 -19.66
N ASP A 128 -8.11 -28.44 -19.34
CA ASP A 128 -7.45 -29.58 -19.96
C ASP A 128 -8.10 -30.91 -19.53
N LEU A 129 -8.49 -31.04 -18.27
CA LEU A 129 -9.26 -32.17 -17.75
C LEU A 129 -10.65 -32.29 -18.43
N LEU A 130 -11.34 -31.17 -18.64
CA LEU A 130 -12.62 -31.15 -19.37
C LEU A 130 -12.44 -31.55 -20.85
N ALA A 131 -11.38 -31.06 -21.51
CA ALA A 131 -11.06 -31.44 -22.88
C ALA A 131 -10.74 -32.95 -22.99
N GLN A 132 -10.06 -33.51 -21.99
CA GLN A 132 -9.75 -34.94 -21.92
C GLN A 132 -11.01 -35.79 -21.69
N GLN A 133 -11.93 -35.35 -20.82
CA GLN A 133 -13.23 -36.00 -20.62
C GLN A 133 -14.12 -35.98 -21.88
N ALA A 134 -14.14 -34.85 -22.60
CA ALA A 134 -14.87 -34.74 -23.88
C ALA A 134 -14.30 -35.69 -24.94
N SER A 135 -12.98 -35.86 -24.98
CA SER A 135 -12.30 -36.79 -25.90
C SER A 135 -12.60 -38.25 -25.57
N THR A 136 -12.69 -38.60 -24.28
CA THR A 136 -12.93 -39.98 -23.80
C THR A 136 -14.38 -40.42 -24.04
N THR A 137 -15.34 -39.48 -24.00
CA THR A 137 -16.77 -39.74 -24.23
C THR A 137 -17.10 -40.04 -25.70
N GLY A 138 -16.23 -39.63 -26.65
CA GLY A 138 -16.40 -39.92 -28.08
C GLY A 138 -15.97 -41.32 -28.53
N THR A 139 -15.19 -42.06 -27.72
CA THR A 139 -14.58 -43.34 -28.13
C THR A 139 -15.38 -44.58 -27.69
N SER A 140 -16.34 -44.46 -26.77
CA SER A 140 -17.11 -45.60 -26.25
C SER A 140 -18.29 -46.08 -27.12
N THR A 141 -18.54 -45.51 -28.30
CA THR A 141 -19.70 -45.89 -29.15
C THR A 141 -19.34 -46.69 -30.41
N THR A 142 -18.06 -47.00 -30.66
CA THR A 142 -17.64 -47.74 -31.88
C THR A 142 -16.81 -48.98 -31.53
N SER A 143 -17.41 -49.98 -30.88
CA SER A 143 -16.85 -51.36 -30.85
C SER A 143 -17.91 -52.44 -30.61
N ALA A 144 -19.01 -52.40 -31.36
CA ALA A 144 -19.83 -53.60 -31.58
C ALA A 144 -19.51 -54.14 -32.99
N GLN A 145 -18.49 -55.00 -33.05
CA GLN A 145 -18.07 -55.72 -34.25
C GLN A 145 -19.11 -56.79 -34.62
N PRO A 146 -19.67 -56.82 -35.85
CA PRO A 146 -20.44 -57.97 -36.31
C PRO A 146 -19.47 -59.13 -36.58
N LYS A 147 -19.72 -60.28 -35.96
CA LYS A 147 -19.05 -61.54 -36.28
C LYS A 147 -19.53 -62.04 -37.65
N ASP A 148 -18.53 -62.27 -38.50
CA ASP A 148 -18.38 -63.03 -39.75
C ASP A 148 -19.62 -63.52 -40.55
N PRO A 149 -19.55 -63.42 -41.90
CA PRO A 149 -20.47 -64.07 -42.83
C PRO A 149 -19.89 -65.39 -43.35
N ILE A 150 -20.43 -66.56 -43.01
CA ILE A 150 -20.23 -67.80 -43.80
C ILE A 150 -21.48 -68.72 -43.73
N ASP A 151 -21.90 -69.14 -44.94
CA ASP A 151 -22.81 -70.20 -45.40
C ASP A 151 -24.31 -70.19 -45.04
#